data_AF-A0A4U2D6T5-F1
#
_entry.id   AF-A0A4U2D6T5-F1
#
_cell.length_a   1.000
_cell.length_b   1.000
_cell.length_c   1.000
_cell.angle_alpha   90.00
_cell.angle_beta   90.00
_cell.angle_gamma   90.00
#
_symmetry.space_group_name_H-M   'P 1'
#
loop_
_entity.id
_entity.type
_entity.pdbx_description
1 polymer ?
#
loop_
_entity_poly.entity_id
_entity_poly.type
_entity_poly.pdbx_seq_one_letter_code
_entity_poly.pdbx_strand_id
1 'polypeptide(L)'
;ENTRFQIDKMFTRSIDEGKSAVLDGYIKMTKQLDLNLVAEGVENKLEAKGLLFRGVFQHQGYYYAKPMPIEDLHRWALDHGYTQERVSETLTKTSRSLP
;
A
#
# COMPACT_ATOMS: atom_id res chain seq x y z
N GLU A 1 9.49 14.83 -10.05
CA GLU A 1 8.55 13.69 -9.92
C GLU A 1 9.14 12.71 -8.93
N ASN A 2 8.34 12.25 -7.95
CA ASN A 2 8.79 11.21 -7.02
C ASN A 2 8.35 9.85 -7.61
N THR A 3 9.24 9.20 -8.34
CA THR A 3 8.95 7.88 -8.93
C THR A 3 8.70 6.87 -7.82
N ARG A 4 7.53 6.24 -7.86
CA ARG A 4 7.08 5.24 -6.89
C ARG A 4 7.14 3.87 -7.55
N PHE A 5 7.82 2.94 -6.92
CA PHE A 5 7.91 1.56 -7.34
C PHE A 5 6.88 0.73 -6.60
N GLN A 6 6.36 -0.29 -7.26
CA GLN A 6 5.36 -1.19 -6.72
C GLN A 6 5.87 -2.62 -6.81
N ILE A 7 5.66 -3.38 -5.74
CA ILE A 7 5.80 -4.85 -5.75
C ILE A 7 4.42 -5.46 -5.64
N ASP A 8 4.18 -6.51 -6.42
CA ASP A 8 2.89 -7.18 -6.48
C ASP A 8 2.69 -8.21 -5.36
N LYS A 9 1.47 -8.76 -5.32
CA LYS A 9 1.03 -9.76 -4.33
C LYS A 9 1.92 -11.00 -4.23
N MET A 10 2.56 -11.45 -5.32
CA MET A 10 3.42 -12.63 -5.27
C MET A 10 4.64 -12.39 -4.38
N PHE A 11 5.13 -11.15 -4.33
CA PHE A 11 6.20 -10.77 -3.41
C PHE A 11 5.73 -10.76 -1.96
N THR A 12 4.53 -10.25 -1.67
CA THR A 12 4.00 -10.22 -0.29
C THR A 12 3.74 -11.62 0.23
N ARG A 13 3.17 -12.49 -0.60
CA ARG A 13 2.90 -13.90 -0.30
C ARG A 13 4.16 -14.71 0.03
N SER A 14 5.33 -14.31 -0.50
CA SER A 14 6.59 -14.96 -0.15
C SER A 14 6.93 -14.88 1.34
N ILE A 15 6.35 -13.91 2.08
CA ILE A 15 6.47 -13.79 3.53
C ILE A 15 5.75 -14.95 4.22
N ASP A 16 4.53 -15.28 3.79
CA ASP A 16 3.76 -16.41 4.33
C ASP A 16 4.46 -17.74 4.06
N GLU A 17 5.13 -17.87 2.92
CA GLU A 17 5.86 -19.07 2.53
C GLU A 17 7.27 -19.18 3.14
N GLY A 18 7.74 -18.14 3.84
CA GLY A 18 9.11 -18.07 4.36
C GLY A 18 10.19 -17.98 3.27
N LYS A 19 9.83 -17.58 2.04
CA LYS A 19 10.72 -17.50 0.86
C LYS A 19 11.02 -16.06 0.45
N SER A 20 11.32 -15.19 1.42
CA SER A 20 11.44 -13.74 1.18
C SER A 20 12.73 -13.27 0.52
N ALA A 21 13.69 -14.14 0.19
CA ALA A 21 15.02 -13.71 -0.26
C ALA A 21 15.00 -12.78 -1.49
N VAL A 22 14.08 -13.03 -2.43
CA VAL A 22 13.90 -12.18 -3.62
C VAL A 22 13.28 -10.82 -3.24
N LEU A 23 12.26 -10.84 -2.38
CA LEU A 23 11.67 -9.63 -1.79
C LEU A 23 12.73 -8.78 -1.06
N ASP A 24 13.57 -9.42 -0.26
CA ASP A 24 14.64 -8.78 0.51
C ASP A 24 15.67 -8.11 -0.41
N GLY A 25 16.05 -8.80 -1.49
CA GLY A 25 16.91 -8.23 -2.54
C GLY A 25 16.29 -7.02 -3.22
N TYR A 26 15.00 -7.08 -3.56
CA TYR A 26 14.28 -5.98 -4.20
C TYR A 26 14.16 -4.75 -3.28
N ILE A 27 13.83 -4.96 -2.00
CA ILE A 27 13.77 -3.90 -1.00
C ILE A 27 15.15 -3.25 -0.81
N LYS A 28 16.22 -4.05 -0.79
CA LYS A 28 17.58 -3.52 -0.69
C LYS A 28 17.94 -2.66 -1.90
N MET A 29 17.63 -3.13 -3.10
CA MET A 29 17.88 -2.38 -4.35
C MET A 29 17.14 -1.05 -4.37
N THR A 30 15.84 -1.04 -4.04
CA THR A 30 15.03 0.20 -4.04
C THR A 30 15.56 1.22 -3.04
N LYS A 31 15.99 0.80 -1.84
CA LYS A 31 16.66 1.68 -0.87
C LYS A 31 17.96 2.28 -1.40
N GLN A 32 18.78 1.50 -2.11
CA GLN A 32 20.04 2.00 -2.68
C GLN A 32 19.82 3.02 -3.80
N LEU A 33 18.68 2.94 -4.48
CA LEU A 33 18.28 3.85 -5.56
C LEU A 33 17.45 5.05 -5.06
N ASP A 34 17.26 5.18 -3.74
CA ASP A 34 16.40 6.19 -3.11
C ASP A 34 14.96 6.20 -3.67
N LEU A 35 14.42 5.00 -3.92
CA LEU A 35 13.10 4.81 -4.49
C LEU A 35 12.07 4.53 -3.41
N ASN A 36 10.92 5.21 -3.52
CA ASN A 36 9.77 4.93 -2.67
C ASN A 36 9.07 3.65 -3.12
N LEU A 37 8.86 2.70 -2.21
CA LEU A 37 8.26 1.40 -2.49
C LEU A 37 6.86 1.30 -1.89
N VAL A 38 5.90 0.84 -2.69
CA VAL A 38 4.56 0.41 -2.26
C VAL A 38 4.43 -1.09 -2.43
N ALA A 39 3.95 -1.78 -1.41
CA ALA A 39 3.57 -3.18 -1.51
C ALA A 39 2.08 -3.31 -1.81
N GLU A 40 1.75 -3.89 -2.97
CA GLU A 40 0.37 -4.19 -3.36
C GLU A 40 0.00 -5.64 -3.05
N GLY A 41 -1.27 -5.89 -2.79
CA GLY A 41 -1.80 -7.22 -2.55
C GLY A 41 -1.57 -7.76 -1.13
N VAL A 42 -1.34 -6.91 -0.14
CA VAL A 42 -1.25 -7.34 1.28
C VAL A 42 -2.61 -7.84 1.77
N GLU A 43 -2.72 -9.13 2.11
CA GLU A 43 -3.96 -9.78 2.49
C GLU A 43 -4.07 -10.07 3.98
N ASN A 44 -2.94 -10.15 4.69
CA ASN A 44 -2.97 -10.48 6.11
C ASN A 44 -1.96 -9.70 6.98
N LYS A 45 -2.11 -9.87 8.30
CA LYS A 45 -1.30 -9.19 9.33
C LYS A 45 0.16 -9.66 9.33
N LEU A 46 0.43 -10.91 8.95
CA LEU A 46 1.79 -11.46 8.90
C LEU A 46 2.58 -10.76 7.78
N GLU A 47 2.00 -10.68 6.58
CA GLU A 47 2.57 -9.95 5.44
C GLU A 47 2.81 -8.47 5.80
N ALA A 48 1.79 -7.78 6.34
CA ALA A 48 1.89 -6.38 6.72
C ALA A 48 3.02 -6.13 7.73
N LYS A 49 3.13 -6.97 8.76
CA LYS A 49 4.22 -6.89 9.74
C LYS A 49 5.58 -7.21 9.13
N GLY A 50 5.64 -8.20 8.25
CA GLY A 50 6.86 -8.60 7.56
C GLY A 50 7.42 -7.47 6.68
N LEU A 51 6.54 -6.74 6.00
CA LEU A 51 6.89 -5.56 5.21
C LEU A 51 7.35 -4.38 6.09
N LEU A 52 6.63 -4.09 7.18
CA LEU A 52 7.02 -3.06 8.15
C LEU A 52 8.41 -3.31 8.73
N PHE A 53 8.70 -4.56 9.12
CA PHE A 53 10.02 -4.95 9.63
C PHE A 53 11.15 -4.68 8.63
N ARG A 54 10.85 -4.76 7.33
CA ARG A 54 11.79 -4.48 6.24
C ARG A 54 11.84 -3.00 5.87
N GLY A 55 11.05 -2.14 6.52
CA GLY A 55 10.98 -0.71 6.26
C GLY A 55 10.15 -0.34 5.03
N VAL A 56 9.23 -1.19 4.60
CA VAL A 56 8.20 -0.85 3.62
C VAL A 56 6.99 -0.36 4.41
N PHE A 57 6.59 0.90 4.21
CA PHE A 57 5.55 1.55 5.02
C PHE A 57 4.26 1.83 4.24
N GLN A 58 4.32 1.79 2.91
CA GLN A 58 3.17 2.04 2.06
C GLN A 58 2.63 0.71 1.55
N HIS A 59 1.43 0.35 2.00
CA HIS A 59 0.78 -0.90 1.64
C HIS A 59 -0.58 -0.63 1.02
N GLN A 60 -0.95 -1.50 0.09
CA GLN A 60 -2.29 -1.62 -0.44
C GLN A 60 -2.68 -3.10 -0.45
N GLY A 61 -3.90 -3.42 -0.04
CA GLY A 61 -4.42 -4.77 -0.17
C GLY A 61 -5.62 -5.03 0.73
N TYR A 62 -6.19 -6.23 0.59
CA TYR A 62 -7.44 -6.63 1.23
C TYR A 62 -7.33 -6.72 2.76
N TYR A 63 -6.10 -6.76 3.30
CA TYR A 63 -5.87 -6.61 4.74
C TYR A 63 -6.43 -5.29 5.28
N TYR A 64 -6.36 -4.21 4.49
CA TYR A 64 -6.82 -2.88 4.86
C TYR A 64 -8.25 -2.63 4.40
N ALA A 65 -8.49 -2.83 3.10
CA ALA A 65 -9.80 -2.65 2.49
C ALA A 65 -9.86 -3.39 1.15
N LYS A 66 -11.05 -3.88 0.81
CA LYS A 66 -11.34 -4.29 -0.56
C LYS A 66 -11.55 -3.05 -1.43
N PRO A 67 -11.31 -3.12 -2.75
CA PRO A 67 -11.75 -2.12 -3.70
C PRO A 67 -13.23 -1.83 -3.48
N MET A 68 -13.58 -0.55 -3.45
CA MET A 68 -14.94 -0.07 -3.23
C MET A 68 -15.23 1.10 -4.18
N PRO A 69 -16.51 1.33 -4.52
CA PRO A 69 -16.94 2.55 -5.19
C PRO A 69 -16.51 3.81 -4.43
N ILE A 70 -16.36 4.92 -5.16
CA ILE A 70 -15.90 6.19 -4.56
C ILE A 70 -16.91 6.73 -3.55
N GLU A 71 -18.19 6.44 -3.76
CA GLU A 71 -19.32 6.79 -2.89
C GLU A 71 -19.19 6.09 -1.52
N ASP A 72 -18.67 4.86 -1.51
CA ASP A 72 -18.48 4.08 -0.30
C ASP A 72 -17.19 4.45 0.45
N LEU A 73 -16.20 5.00 -0.26
CA LEU A 73 -14.90 5.38 0.31
C LEU A 73 -15.03 6.40 1.43
N HIS A 74 -15.91 7.40 1.28
CA HIS A 74 -16.08 8.44 2.29
C HIS A 74 -16.59 7.84 3.60
N ARG A 75 -17.65 7.03 3.50
CA ARG A 75 -18.23 6.34 4.66
C ARG A 75 -17.20 5.42 5.30
N TRP A 76 -16.52 4.59 4.51
CA TRP A 76 -15.48 3.70 5.00
C TRP A 76 -14.38 4.46 5.75
N ALA A 77 -13.88 5.58 5.21
CA ALA A 77 -12.83 6.36 5.85
C ALA A 77 -13.28 6.95 7.20
N LEU A 78 -14.49 7.49 7.29
CA LEU A 78 -15.02 8.01 8.55
C LEU A 78 -15.17 6.91 9.61
N ASP A 79 -15.71 5.75 9.21
CA ASP A 79 -15.89 4.58 10.10
C ASP A 79 -14.54 4.06 10.64
N HIS A 80 -13.44 4.33 9.93
CA HIS A 80 -12.07 3.96 10.30
C HIS A 80 -11.27 5.13 10.93
N GLY A 81 -11.95 6.19 11.37
CA GLY A 81 -11.36 7.25 12.19
C GLY A 81 -10.63 8.35 11.41
N TYR A 82 -10.82 8.45 10.10
CA TYR A 82 -10.36 9.61 9.33
C TYR A 82 -11.25 10.82 9.60
N THR A 83 -10.67 12.02 9.61
CA THR A 83 -11.44 13.27 9.80
C THR A 83 -12.14 13.68 8.51
N GLN A 84 -13.27 14.40 8.64
CA GLN A 84 -13.99 14.95 7.49
C GLN A 84 -13.09 15.79 6.57
N GLU A 85 -12.18 16.58 7.16
CA GLU A 85 -11.16 17.35 6.45
C GLU A 85 -10.30 16.45 5.56
N ARG A 86 -9.68 15.41 6.12
CA ARG A 86 -8.80 14.48 5.37
C ARG A 86 -9.54 13.73 4.26
N VAL A 87 -10.81 13.40 4.47
CA VAL A 87 -11.60 12.74 3.43
C VAL A 87 -11.93 13.71 2.28
N SER A 88 -12.27 14.97 2.59
CA SER A 88 -12.58 15.98 1.58
C SER A 88 -11.38 16.35 0.69
N GLU A 89 -10.15 16.36 1.24
CA GLU A 89 -8.92 16.60 0.48
C GLU A 89 -8.59 15.47 -0.51
N THR A 90 -9.01 14.24 -0.19
CA THR A 90 -8.72 13.07 -1.03
C THR A 90 -9.54 13.11 -2.32
N LEU A 91 -10.81 13.53 -2.23
CA LEU A 91 -11.73 13.60 -3.38
C LEU A 91 -11.37 14.71 -4.38
N THR A 92 -10.87 15.84 -3.89
CA THR A 92 -10.47 16.99 -4.74
C THR A 92 -9.21 16.73 -5.57
N LYS A 93 -8.35 15.78 -5.16
CA LYS A 93 -7.18 15.34 -5.95
C LYS A 93 -7.56 14.34 -7.04
N THR A 94 -8.53 13.47 -6.79
CA THR A 94 -8.98 12.45 -7.76
C THR A 94 -9.82 13.05 -8.90
N SER A 95 -10.53 14.16 -8.67
CA SER A 95 -11.33 14.83 -9.71
C SER A 95 -10.50 15.64 -10.73
N ARG A 96 -9.20 15.87 -10.49
CA ARG A 96 -8.32 16.61 -11.40
C ARG A 96 -7.53 15.71 -12.37
N SER A 97 -7.74 14.40 -12.33
CA SER A 97 -6.97 13.44 -13.16
C SER A 97 -7.85 12.51 -14.02
N LEU A 98 -9.13 12.84 -14.20
CA LEU A 98 -9.93 12.23 -15.27
C LEU A 98 -9.82 13.13 -16.52
N PRO A 99 -9.33 12.63 -17.67
CA PRO A 99 -9.39 13.37 -18.92
C PRO A 99 -10.85 13.62 -19.36
#